data_AF-X1EKL8-F1
#
_entry.id   AF-X1EKL8-F1
#
_cell.length_a   1.000
_cell.length_b   1.000
_cell.length_c   1.000
_cell.angle_alpha   90.00
_cell.angle_beta   90.00
_cell.angle_gamma   90.00
#
_symmetry.space_group_name_H-M   'P 1'
#
loop_
_entity.id
_entity.type
_entity.pdbx_description
1 polymer ?
#
loop_
_entity_poly.entity_id
_entity_poly.type
_entity_poly.pdbx_seq_one_letter_code
_entity_poly.pdbx_strand_id
1 'polypeptide(L)'
;MFIKPFSKYNRTTKERYTIYKLCESYRIDGYIRHRTIIYFGKLEELESVEEKKLLARRIEEMLKGGINTLIVESIDEKLEKLARYYYGEIRKKKRYDVRHEGSEWETVDMSTLKNKDAREIGAEWLCKQAFDQLGISGFLKQQKWPEEKMSLAATHIISRAVFPASELKTVSYIKENSAICELTSLDQEKITKD
;
A
#
# COMPACT_ATOMS: atom_id res chain seq x y z
N MET A 1 0.23 3.15 -22.70
CA MET A 1 1.59 2.56 -22.61
C MET A 1 2.30 2.72 -23.95
N PHE A 2 3.63 2.64 -24.03
CA PHE A 2 4.36 2.78 -25.29
C PHE A 2 5.68 2.01 -25.29
N ILE A 3 6.20 1.72 -26.49
CA ILE A 3 7.51 1.10 -26.67
C ILE A 3 8.59 2.18 -26.72
N LYS A 4 9.61 2.03 -25.87
CA LYS A 4 10.80 2.89 -25.87
C LYS A 4 12.03 2.10 -26.36
N PRO A 5 12.76 2.58 -27.38
CA PRO A 5 14.03 1.99 -27.77
C PRO A 5 15.12 2.30 -26.73
N PHE A 6 16.05 1.37 -26.54
CA PHE A 6 17.17 1.44 -25.62
C PHE A 6 18.40 0.80 -26.26
N SER A 7 19.37 1.63 -26.65
CA SER A 7 20.60 1.16 -27.28
C SER A 7 21.55 0.56 -26.23
N LYS A 8 22.01 -0.67 -26.48
CA LYS A 8 23.06 -1.33 -25.71
C LYS A 8 24.31 -1.50 -26.57
N TYR A 9 25.45 -1.45 -25.91
CA TYR A 9 26.75 -1.74 -26.50
C TYR A 9 27.24 -3.11 -26.01
N ASN A 10 27.53 -4.02 -26.94
CA ASN A 10 28.15 -5.30 -26.61
C ASN A 10 29.67 -5.15 -26.65
N ARG A 11 30.34 -5.36 -25.51
CA ARG A 11 31.82 -5.24 -25.43
C ARG A 11 32.53 -6.38 -26.18
N THR A 12 31.89 -7.54 -26.31
CA THR A 12 32.50 -8.74 -26.92
C THR A 12 32.42 -8.70 -28.44
N THR A 13 31.26 -8.34 -29.00
CA THR A 13 31.08 -8.22 -30.45
C THR A 13 31.41 -6.82 -30.99
N LYS A 14 31.68 -5.85 -30.11
CA LYS A 14 31.91 -4.42 -30.43
C LYS A 14 30.76 -3.74 -31.18
N GLU A 15 29.58 -4.34 -31.20
CA GLU A 15 28.41 -3.84 -31.92
C GLU A 15 27.41 -3.15 -30.99
N ARG A 16 26.73 -2.13 -31.54
CA ARG A 16 25.59 -1.48 -30.90
C ARG A 16 24.31 -2.13 -31.39
N TYR A 17 23.46 -2.54 -30.47
CA TYR A 17 22.15 -3.11 -30.79
C TYR A 17 21.06 -2.42 -29.98
N THR A 18 19.87 -2.32 -30.57
CA THR A 18 18.72 -1.66 -29.93
C THR A 18 17.81 -2.71 -29.33
N ILE A 19 17.48 -2.53 -28.06
CA ILE A 19 16.46 -3.29 -27.34
C ILE A 19 15.23 -2.43 -27.18
N TYR A 20 14.06 -3.01 -27.27
CA TYR A 20 12.80 -2.33 -27.02
C TYR A 20 12.24 -2.74 -25.66
N LYS A 21 11.60 -1.79 -24.98
CA LYS A 21 10.93 -2.01 -23.70
C LYS A 21 9.55 -1.37 -23.67
N LEU A 22 8.60 -2.04 -23.02
CA LEU A 22 7.29 -1.47 -22.72
C LEU A 22 7.41 -0.54 -21.53
N CYS A 23 6.96 0.70 -21.71
CA CYS A 23 6.95 1.72 -20.68
C CYS A 23 5.54 2.27 -20.46
N GLU A 24 5.27 2.64 -19.22
CA GLU A 24 4.09 3.38 -18.81
C GLU A 24 4.50 4.73 -18.25
N SER A 25 3.81 5.79 -18.71
CA SER A 25 4.00 7.13 -18.18
C SER A 25 3.13 7.33 -16.95
N TYR A 26 3.71 7.88 -15.89
CA TYR A 26 3.02 8.25 -14.67
C TYR A 26 3.53 9.62 -14.18
N ARG A 27 2.76 10.31 -13.35
CA ARG A 27 3.13 11.62 -12.80
C ARG A 27 3.44 11.50 -11.32
N ILE A 28 4.56 12.09 -10.90
CA ILE A 28 4.92 12.31 -9.49
C ILE A 28 5.33 13.77 -9.35
N ASP A 29 4.74 14.47 -8.39
CA ASP A 29 5.06 15.87 -8.07
C ASP A 29 5.01 16.81 -9.29
N GLY A 30 4.05 16.58 -10.20
CA GLY A 30 3.89 17.35 -11.43
C GLY A 30 4.84 16.95 -12.58
N TYR A 31 5.83 16.09 -12.34
CA TYR A 31 6.77 15.63 -13.36
C TYR A 31 6.35 14.30 -13.98
N ILE A 32 6.53 14.16 -15.30
CA ILE A 32 6.28 12.93 -16.03
C ILE A 32 7.49 11.99 -15.86
N ARG A 33 7.23 10.80 -15.31
CA ARG A 33 8.21 9.71 -15.18
C ARG A 33 7.74 8.49 -15.96
N HIS A 34 8.68 7.63 -16.34
CA HIS A 34 8.38 6.41 -17.11
C HIS A 34 8.78 5.16 -16.32
N ARG A 35 7.82 4.28 -16.05
CA ARG A 35 8.04 2.96 -15.43
C ARG A 35 8.21 1.93 -16.54
N THR A 36 9.24 1.09 -16.44
CA THR A 36 9.44 -0.03 -17.37
C THR A 36 8.66 -1.25 -16.89
N ILE A 37 7.80 -1.81 -17.75
CA ILE A 37 6.98 -2.99 -17.44
C ILE A 37 7.73 -4.27 -17.84
N ILE A 38 8.15 -4.36 -19.11
CA ILE A 38 8.86 -5.53 -19.64
C ILE A 38 9.86 -5.12 -20.74
N TYR A 39 10.91 -5.92 -20.92
CA TYR A 39 11.84 -5.83 -22.04
C TYR A 39 11.44 -6.83 -23.12
N PHE A 40 11.27 -6.36 -24.35
CA PHE A 40 10.91 -7.18 -25.51
C PHE A 40 12.13 -7.73 -26.27
N GLY A 41 13.35 -7.38 -25.86
CA GLY A 41 14.55 -7.73 -26.63
C GLY A 41 14.66 -6.92 -27.92
N LYS A 42 15.23 -7.51 -28.96
CA LYS A 42 15.55 -6.80 -30.22
C LYS A 42 14.34 -6.59 -31.15
N LEU A 43 13.26 -7.37 -31.02
CA LEU A 43 12.11 -7.38 -31.95
C LEU A 43 12.56 -7.33 -33.42
N GLU A 44 13.40 -8.29 -33.83
CA GLU A 44 13.81 -8.42 -35.23
C GLU A 44 12.63 -8.87 -36.13
N GLU A 45 11.54 -9.36 -35.52
CA GLU A 45 10.33 -9.87 -36.18
C GLU A 45 9.35 -8.77 -36.63
N LEU A 46 9.48 -7.54 -36.10
CA LEU A 46 8.63 -6.40 -36.45
C LEU A 46 9.52 -5.26 -36.95
N GLU A 47 9.54 -5.04 -38.26
CA GLU A 47 10.37 -3.99 -38.87
C GLU A 47 9.66 -2.63 -38.80
N SER A 48 8.33 -2.61 -38.94
CA SER A 48 7.56 -1.37 -38.97
C SER A 48 7.38 -0.74 -37.58
N VAL A 49 7.50 0.59 -37.53
CA VAL A 49 7.24 1.38 -36.31
C VAL A 49 5.76 1.31 -35.92
N GLU A 50 4.86 1.14 -36.89
CA GLU A 50 3.42 1.06 -36.67
C GLU A 50 3.02 -0.24 -35.99
N GLU A 51 3.59 -1.38 -36.43
CA GLU A 51 3.39 -2.69 -35.81
C GLU A 51 3.84 -2.70 -34.34
N LYS A 52 4.95 -2.03 -34.03
CA LYS A 52 5.44 -1.87 -32.65
C LYS A 52 4.46 -1.06 -31.79
N LYS A 53 3.85 -0.01 -32.34
CA LYS A 53 2.81 0.76 -31.64
C LYS A 53 1.55 -0.08 -31.41
N LEU A 54 1.13 -0.84 -32.41
CA LEU A 54 -0.01 -1.76 -32.32
C LEU A 54 0.21 -2.84 -31.27
N LEU A 55 1.41 -3.42 -31.19
CA LEU A 55 1.79 -4.38 -30.13
C LEU A 55 1.71 -3.76 -28.73
N ALA A 56 2.17 -2.52 -28.57
CA ALA A 56 2.06 -1.81 -27.29
C ALA A 56 0.59 -1.61 -26.88
N ARG A 57 -0.25 -1.18 -27.83
CA ARG A 57 -1.68 -0.92 -27.60
C ARG A 57 -2.41 -2.22 -27.27
N ARG A 58 -2.12 -3.29 -28.00
CA ARG A 58 -2.74 -4.60 -27.77
C ARG A 58 -2.41 -5.17 -26.40
N ILE A 59 -1.16 -5.06 -25.96
CA ILE A 59 -0.76 -5.48 -24.60
C ILE A 59 -1.46 -4.62 -23.54
N GLU A 60 -1.57 -3.31 -23.77
CA GLU A 60 -2.29 -2.41 -22.86
C GLU A 60 -3.79 -2.76 -22.73
N GLU A 61 -4.46 -3.06 -23.85
CA GLU A 61 -5.84 -3.55 -23.87
C GLU A 61 -5.98 -4.84 -23.03
N MET A 62 -5.10 -5.82 -23.23
CA MET A 62 -5.12 -7.07 -22.48
C MET A 62 -4.88 -6.86 -20.97
N LEU A 63 -4.02 -5.91 -20.59
CA LEU A 63 -3.72 -5.59 -19.18
C LEU A 63 -4.86 -4.86 -18.48
N LYS A 64 -5.61 -4.00 -19.19
CA LYS A 64 -6.67 -3.15 -18.61
C LYS A 64 -8.08 -3.74 -18.71
N GLY A 65 -8.39 -4.39 -19.83
CA GLY A 65 -9.72 -4.93 -20.17
C GLY A 65 -9.82 -6.45 -20.08
N GLY A 66 -8.71 -7.14 -19.81
CA GLY A 66 -8.66 -8.61 -19.79
C GLY A 66 -8.48 -9.23 -21.18
N ILE A 67 -8.23 -10.53 -21.20
CA ILE A 67 -7.87 -11.29 -22.42
C ILE A 67 -9.01 -11.27 -23.46
N ASN A 68 -10.26 -11.14 -23.03
CA ASN A 68 -11.46 -11.19 -23.88
C ASN A 68 -11.83 -9.84 -24.53
N THR A 69 -10.90 -8.88 -24.58
CA THR A 69 -11.15 -7.59 -25.22
C THR A 69 -11.28 -7.76 -26.73
N LEU A 70 -12.44 -7.34 -27.28
CA LEU A 70 -12.74 -7.36 -28.71
C LEU A 70 -11.63 -6.65 -29.51
N ILE A 71 -11.16 -7.35 -30.54
CA ILE A 71 -10.15 -6.83 -31.47
C ILE A 71 -10.86 -5.85 -32.42
N VAL A 72 -10.66 -4.55 -32.21
CA VAL A 72 -11.32 -3.49 -33.00
C VAL A 72 -10.65 -3.29 -34.37
N GLU A 73 -9.39 -3.69 -34.53
CA GLU A 73 -8.62 -3.54 -35.78
C GLU A 73 -8.12 -4.90 -36.29
N SER A 74 -7.99 -5.08 -37.60
CA SER A 74 -7.44 -6.31 -38.19
C SER A 74 -5.96 -6.49 -37.79
N ILE A 75 -5.72 -7.18 -36.68
CA ILE A 75 -4.38 -7.48 -36.17
C ILE A 75 -3.81 -8.70 -36.89
N ASP A 76 -2.58 -8.58 -37.38
CA ASP A 76 -1.84 -9.71 -37.94
C ASP A 76 -1.66 -10.84 -36.90
N GLU A 77 -1.79 -12.08 -37.33
CA GLU A 77 -1.76 -13.27 -36.46
C GLU A 77 -0.43 -13.39 -35.70
N LYS A 78 0.66 -12.90 -36.30
CA LYS A 78 1.99 -12.84 -35.67
C LYS A 78 2.01 -11.88 -34.48
N LEU A 79 1.38 -10.71 -34.60
CA LEU A 79 1.34 -9.69 -33.55
C LEU A 79 0.52 -10.16 -32.35
N GLU A 80 -0.61 -10.84 -32.58
CA GLU A 80 -1.44 -11.40 -31.51
C GLU A 80 -0.70 -12.51 -30.74
N LYS A 81 0.04 -13.38 -31.44
CA LYS A 81 0.89 -14.41 -30.80
C LYS A 81 1.95 -13.77 -29.89
N LEU A 82 2.61 -12.73 -30.37
CA LEU A 82 3.61 -11.99 -29.58
C LEU A 82 2.98 -11.27 -28.40
N ALA A 83 1.84 -10.60 -28.59
CA ALA A 83 1.13 -9.90 -27.52
C ALA A 83 0.74 -10.87 -26.39
N ARG A 84 0.20 -12.05 -26.73
CA ARG A 84 -0.14 -13.10 -25.76
C ARG A 84 1.07 -13.64 -25.02
N TYR A 85 2.18 -13.86 -25.72
CA TYR A 85 3.43 -14.31 -25.10
C TYR A 85 3.94 -13.30 -24.07
N TYR A 86 4.04 -12.02 -24.44
CA TYR A 86 4.51 -10.98 -23.54
C TYR A 86 3.54 -10.69 -22.39
N TYR A 87 2.24 -10.78 -22.64
CA TYR A 87 1.22 -10.70 -21.59
C TYR A 87 1.40 -11.81 -20.53
N GLY A 88 1.63 -13.06 -20.97
CA GLY A 88 1.94 -14.18 -20.08
C GLY A 88 3.20 -13.94 -19.23
N GLU A 89 4.26 -13.42 -19.85
CA GLU A 89 5.50 -13.06 -19.16
C GLU A 89 5.31 -11.93 -18.13
N ILE A 90 4.50 -10.92 -18.44
CA ILE A 90 4.17 -9.82 -17.51
C ILE A 90 3.44 -10.36 -16.28
N ARG A 91 2.46 -11.25 -16.49
CA ARG A 91 1.69 -11.90 -15.42
C ARG A 91 2.57 -12.81 -14.56
N LYS A 92 3.40 -13.65 -15.19
CA LYS A 92 4.33 -14.57 -14.49
C LYS A 92 5.33 -13.81 -13.61
N LYS A 93 5.85 -12.69 -14.10
CA LYS A 93 6.82 -11.85 -13.39
C LYS A 93 6.17 -10.86 -12.41
N LYS A 94 4.84 -10.82 -12.30
CA LYS A 94 4.07 -9.86 -11.48
C LYS A 94 4.56 -8.42 -11.63
N ARG A 95 4.89 -8.01 -12.87
CA ARG A 95 5.47 -6.67 -13.16
C ARG A 95 4.41 -5.58 -13.25
N TYR A 96 3.17 -6.01 -13.41
CA TYR A 96 1.98 -5.18 -13.54
C TYR A 96 0.87 -5.82 -12.74
N ASP A 97 0.16 -5.03 -11.95
CA ASP A 97 -1.02 -5.48 -11.22
C ASP A 97 -2.16 -5.58 -12.22
N VAL A 98 -2.28 -6.76 -12.83
CA VAL A 98 -3.43 -7.10 -13.65
C VAL A 98 -4.62 -7.19 -12.70
N ARG A 99 -5.67 -6.42 -12.99
CA ARG A 99 -6.91 -6.41 -12.21
C ARG A 99 -7.32 -7.85 -11.91
N HIS A 100 -7.54 -8.17 -10.64
CA HIS A 100 -8.26 -9.39 -10.29
C HIS A 100 -9.70 -9.21 -10.77
N GLU A 101 -10.15 -10.03 -11.72
CA GLU A 101 -11.57 -10.22 -11.99
C GLU A 101 -12.24 -10.57 -10.64
N GLY A 102 -13.03 -9.64 -10.11
CA GLY A 102 -13.60 -9.71 -8.75
C GLY A 102 -13.21 -8.57 -7.81
N SER A 103 -12.42 -7.59 -8.25
CA SER A 103 -12.17 -6.37 -7.46
C SER A 103 -13.39 -5.44 -7.57
N GLU A 104 -14.23 -5.43 -6.55
CA GLU A 104 -15.38 -4.53 -6.43
C GLU A 104 -14.85 -3.12 -6.12
N TRP A 105 -14.87 -2.24 -7.12
CA TRP A 105 -14.45 -0.86 -6.96
C TRP A 105 -15.67 0.00 -6.68
N GLU A 106 -15.73 0.57 -5.50
CA GLU A 106 -16.70 1.61 -5.17
C GLU A 106 -16.07 2.99 -5.35
N THR A 107 -16.85 3.92 -5.91
CA THR A 107 -16.45 5.32 -5.99
C THR A 107 -16.69 5.96 -4.63
N VAL A 108 -15.62 6.12 -3.84
CA VAL A 108 -15.68 6.79 -2.55
C VAL A 108 -15.33 8.26 -2.74
N ASP A 109 -16.17 9.16 -2.24
CA ASP A 109 -15.82 10.57 -2.14
C ASP A 109 -14.75 10.74 -1.05
N MET A 110 -13.52 11.03 -1.46
CA MET A 110 -12.38 11.18 -0.56
C MET A 110 -12.59 12.27 0.48
N SER A 111 -13.45 13.27 0.22
CA SER A 111 -13.80 14.31 1.18
C SER A 111 -14.70 13.80 2.33
N THR A 112 -15.38 12.68 2.12
CA THR A 112 -16.26 12.03 3.12
C THR A 112 -15.53 10.96 3.94
N LEU A 113 -14.29 10.64 3.59
CA LEU A 113 -13.50 9.60 4.24
C LEU A 113 -13.11 10.04 5.66
N LYS A 114 -13.82 9.52 6.66
CA LYS A 114 -13.53 9.75 8.08
C LYS A 114 -12.88 8.50 8.68
N ASN A 115 -11.65 8.63 9.16
CA ASN A 115 -11.06 7.62 10.04
C ASN A 115 -11.75 7.73 11.41
N LYS A 116 -12.59 6.75 11.73
CA LYS A 116 -13.34 6.74 13.00
C LYS A 116 -12.48 6.35 14.21
N ASP A 117 -11.34 5.68 14.00
CA ASP A 117 -10.54 5.07 15.07
C ASP A 117 -9.02 5.21 14.85
N ALA A 118 -8.54 6.43 14.56
CA ALA A 118 -7.10 6.69 14.55
C ALA A 118 -6.61 6.99 15.97
N ARG A 119 -6.41 5.95 16.79
CA ARG A 119 -5.91 6.07 18.16
C ARG A 119 -4.41 5.71 18.25
N GLU A 120 -3.68 6.44 19.09
CA GLU A 120 -2.25 6.25 19.34
C GLU A 120 -2.02 5.15 20.38
N ILE A 121 -0.95 4.36 20.20
CA ILE A 121 -0.55 3.28 21.13
C ILE A 121 0.95 3.30 21.45
N GLY A 122 1.71 4.21 20.86
CA GLY A 122 3.17 4.18 20.92
C GLY A 122 3.72 4.52 22.30
N ALA A 123 3.42 5.74 22.77
CA ALA A 123 3.91 6.22 24.05
C ALA A 123 3.23 5.49 25.22
N GLU A 124 1.96 5.15 25.06
CA GLU A 124 1.16 4.39 26.02
C GLU A 124 1.75 3.01 26.29
N TRP A 125 2.18 2.30 25.23
CA TRP A 125 2.82 1.00 25.38
C TRP A 125 4.14 1.09 26.14
N LEU A 126 4.98 2.09 25.84
CA LEU A 126 6.23 2.32 26.56
C LEU A 126 5.98 2.60 28.04
N CYS A 127 4.98 3.44 28.35
CA CYS A 127 4.58 3.73 29.72
C CYS A 127 4.01 2.50 30.43
N LYS A 128 3.23 1.65 29.75
CA LYS A 128 2.71 0.39 30.31
C LYS A 128 3.84 -0.58 30.65
N GLN A 129 4.83 -0.71 29.77
CA GLN A 129 6.00 -1.53 30.02
C GLN A 129 6.80 -1.00 31.23
N ALA A 130 7.01 0.31 31.33
CA ALA A 130 7.67 0.92 32.48
C ALA A 130 6.87 0.71 33.78
N PHE A 131 5.54 0.83 33.73
CA PHE A 131 4.65 0.59 34.85
C PHE A 131 4.77 -0.84 35.41
N ASP A 132 4.88 -1.82 34.51
CA ASP A 132 5.07 -3.23 34.89
C ASP A 132 6.48 -3.50 35.42
N GLN A 133 7.51 -2.92 34.80
CA GLN A 133 8.91 -3.05 35.26
C GLN A 133 9.13 -2.47 36.66
N LEU A 134 8.43 -1.38 36.99
CA LEU A 134 8.43 -0.78 38.32
C LEU A 134 7.66 -1.62 39.35
N GLY A 135 6.96 -2.67 38.94
CA GLY A 135 6.20 -3.55 39.82
C GLY A 135 4.97 -2.91 40.44
N ILE A 136 4.47 -1.80 39.88
CA ILE A 136 3.35 -1.03 40.46
C ILE A 136 2.08 -1.88 40.50
N SER A 137 1.80 -2.62 39.42
CA SER A 137 0.70 -3.61 39.36
C SER A 137 0.79 -4.62 40.50
N GLY A 138 1.99 -5.15 40.78
CA GLY A 138 2.22 -6.11 41.85
C GLY A 138 2.03 -5.51 43.23
N PHE A 139 2.50 -4.28 43.45
CA PHE A 139 2.32 -3.54 44.70
C PHE A 139 0.84 -3.28 45.00
N LEU A 140 0.07 -2.80 44.03
CA LEU A 140 -1.38 -2.54 44.22
C LEU A 140 -2.15 -3.83 44.55
N LYS A 141 -1.77 -4.95 43.92
CA LYS A 141 -2.36 -6.26 44.21
C LYS A 141 -2.06 -6.72 45.64
N GLN A 142 -0.85 -6.48 46.15
CA GLN A 142 -0.49 -6.79 47.54
C GLN A 142 -1.29 -5.94 48.55
N GLN A 143 -1.62 -4.70 48.18
CA GLN A 143 -2.50 -3.83 48.98
C GLN A 143 -3.99 -4.20 48.86
N LYS A 144 -4.33 -5.34 48.22
CA LYS A 144 -5.70 -5.85 48.03
C LYS A 144 -6.61 -4.89 47.27
N TRP A 145 -6.04 -4.14 46.32
CA TRP A 145 -6.86 -3.32 45.44
C TRP A 145 -7.71 -4.21 44.51
N PRO A 146 -8.98 -3.87 44.27
CA PRO A 146 -9.80 -4.54 43.24
C PRO A 146 -9.17 -4.38 41.86
N GLU A 147 -9.27 -5.41 41.01
CA GLU A 147 -8.68 -5.40 39.66
C GLU A 147 -9.16 -4.22 38.82
N GLU A 148 -10.45 -3.89 38.85
CA GLU A 148 -10.98 -2.72 38.15
C GLU A 148 -10.31 -1.40 38.60
N LYS A 149 -10.04 -1.24 39.90
CA LYS A 149 -9.36 -0.05 40.43
C LYS A 149 -7.89 0.00 40.06
N MET A 150 -7.24 -1.17 39.95
CA MET A 150 -5.86 -1.26 39.48
C MET A 150 -5.76 -0.88 38.00
N SER A 151 -6.66 -1.39 37.16
CA SER A 151 -6.74 -0.99 35.75
C SER A 151 -7.01 0.49 35.60
N LEU A 152 -7.98 1.06 36.35
CA LEU A 152 -8.28 2.49 36.32
C LEU A 152 -7.06 3.34 36.71
N ALA A 153 -6.38 2.97 37.79
CA ALA A 153 -5.16 3.65 38.22
C ALA A 153 -4.06 3.59 37.15
N ALA A 154 -3.84 2.41 36.54
CA ALA A 154 -2.87 2.25 35.46
C ALA A 154 -3.22 3.13 34.25
N THR A 155 -4.47 3.15 33.81
CA THR A 155 -4.95 3.98 32.71
C THR A 155 -4.66 5.46 32.97
N HIS A 156 -5.01 5.97 34.15
CA HIS A 156 -4.81 7.38 34.49
C HIS A 156 -3.34 7.75 34.65
N ILE A 157 -2.53 6.91 35.30
CA ILE A 157 -1.09 7.15 35.49
C ILE A 157 -0.39 7.21 34.12
N ILE A 158 -0.66 6.24 33.25
CA ILE A 158 -0.06 6.17 31.92
C ILE A 158 -0.53 7.34 31.05
N SER A 159 -1.83 7.63 31.04
CA SER A 159 -2.38 8.72 30.22
C SER A 159 -1.80 10.08 30.61
N ARG A 160 -1.61 10.33 31.90
CA ARG A 160 -0.99 11.59 32.39
C ARG A 160 0.52 11.63 32.22
N ALA A 161 1.18 10.48 32.15
CA ALA A 161 2.61 10.41 31.82
C ALA A 161 2.84 10.72 30.33
N VAL A 162 1.95 10.26 29.44
CA VAL A 162 2.01 10.51 28.00
C VAL A 162 1.53 11.93 27.67
N PHE A 163 0.37 12.32 28.19
CA PHE A 163 -0.26 13.62 27.92
C PHE A 163 -0.62 14.32 29.24
N PRO A 164 0.30 15.10 29.82
CA PRO A 164 0.08 15.78 31.08
C PRO A 164 -0.95 16.91 30.92
N ALA A 165 -2.18 16.68 31.38
CA ALA A 165 -3.28 17.63 31.28
C ALA A 165 -4.21 17.59 32.52
N SER A 166 -5.27 18.41 32.49
CA SER A 166 -6.33 18.36 33.49
C SER A 166 -7.07 17.01 33.45
N GLU A 167 -7.76 16.62 34.52
CA GLU A 167 -8.52 15.36 34.55
C GLU A 167 -9.57 15.29 33.45
N LEU A 168 -10.32 16.38 33.26
CA LEU A 168 -11.29 16.49 32.17
C LEU A 168 -10.64 16.25 30.80
N LYS A 169 -9.48 16.86 30.56
CA LYS A 169 -8.77 16.70 29.29
C LYS A 169 -8.15 15.31 29.15
N THR A 170 -7.72 14.70 30.25
CA THR A 170 -7.21 13.32 30.28
C THR A 170 -8.30 12.34 29.85
N VAL A 171 -9.53 12.49 30.34
CA VAL A 171 -10.67 11.65 29.92
C VAL A 171 -10.98 11.81 28.43
N SER A 172 -11.01 13.04 27.91
CA SER A 172 -11.17 13.29 26.47
C SER A 172 -10.02 12.69 25.66
N TYR A 173 -8.78 12.82 26.12
CA TYR A 173 -7.62 12.21 25.47
C TYR A 173 -7.71 10.68 25.41
N ILE A 174 -8.09 10.03 26.51
CA ILE A 174 -8.30 8.57 26.57
C ILE A 174 -9.41 8.12 25.61
N LYS A 175 -10.48 8.90 25.47
CA LYS A 175 -11.63 8.55 24.62
C LYS A 175 -11.34 8.74 23.14
N GLU A 176 -10.71 9.86 22.79
CA GLU A 176 -10.62 10.32 21.39
C GLU A 176 -9.30 9.97 20.72
N ASN A 177 -8.19 9.95 21.47
CA ASN A 177 -6.84 9.96 20.89
C ASN A 177 -6.01 8.74 21.27
N SER A 178 -6.27 8.12 22.42
CA SER A 178 -5.39 7.07 22.98
C SER A 178 -6.05 5.68 22.97
N ALA A 179 -5.26 4.65 22.69
CA ALA A 179 -5.63 3.24 22.79
C ALA A 179 -5.23 2.61 24.15
N ILE A 180 -5.09 3.43 25.19
CA ILE A 180 -4.70 2.96 26.54
C ILE A 180 -5.72 2.00 27.16
N CYS A 181 -7.01 2.18 26.86
CA CYS A 181 -8.10 1.33 27.35
C CYS A 181 -7.91 -0.13 26.94
N GLU A 182 -7.47 -0.36 25.70
CA GLU A 182 -7.13 -1.68 25.16
C GLU A 182 -5.95 -2.30 25.89
N LEU A 183 -4.96 -1.49 26.30
CA LEU A 183 -3.77 -1.98 27.03
C LEU A 183 -4.06 -2.33 28.49
N THR A 184 -5.02 -1.65 29.12
CA THR A 184 -5.39 -1.86 30.52
C THR A 184 -6.65 -2.72 30.70
N SER A 185 -7.25 -3.20 29.61
CA SER A 185 -8.52 -3.93 29.58
C SER A 185 -9.65 -3.19 30.29
N LEU A 186 -9.69 -1.86 30.14
CA LEU A 186 -10.68 -1.02 30.79
C LEU A 186 -11.67 -0.49 29.76
N ASP A 187 -12.95 -0.58 30.07
CA ASP A 187 -14.01 -0.08 29.20
C ASP A 187 -13.99 1.46 29.16
N GLN A 188 -13.94 2.04 27.94
CA GLN A 188 -13.95 3.49 27.74
C GLN A 188 -15.18 4.17 28.36
N GLU A 189 -16.32 3.47 28.41
CA GLU A 189 -17.55 4.03 28.98
C GLU A 189 -17.46 4.23 30.50
N LYS A 190 -16.64 3.44 31.18
CA LYS A 190 -16.40 3.54 32.63
C LYS A 190 -15.47 4.70 33.00
N ILE A 191 -14.88 5.39 32.02
CA ILE A 191 -13.95 6.50 32.27
C ILE A 191 -14.73 7.80 32.43
N THR A 192 -14.72 8.30 33.65
CA THR A 192 -15.30 9.56 34.08
C THR A 192 -14.23 10.46 34.67
N LYS A 193 -14.55 11.76 34.79
CA LYS A 193 -13.68 12.72 35.47
C LYS A 193 -13.76 12.55 36.99
N ASP A 194 -14.95 12.21 37.49
CA ASP A 194 -15.29 12.02 38.90
C ASP A 194 -15.45 10.52 39.21
#